data_AF-E8LRK0-F1
#
_entry.id   AF-E8LRK0-F1
#
_cell.length_a   1.000
_cell.length_b   1.000
_cell.length_c   1.000
_cell.angle_alpha   90.00
_cell.angle_beta   90.00
_cell.angle_gamma   90.00
#
_symmetry.space_group_name_H-M   'P 1'
#
loop_
_entity.id
_entity.type
_entity.pdbx_description
1 polymer ?
#
loop_
_entity_poly.entity_id
_entity_poly.type
_entity_poly.pdbx_seq_one_letter_code
_entity_poly.pdbx_strand_id
1 'polypeptide(L)' 'MKACLDLDVIVLGGGIGLATGYLTRVNQAIKTRPAAFQVPVVAAKGDYDACLLGAAFQFRE' A
#
# COMPACT_ATOMS: atom_id res chain seq x y z
N MET A 1 1.95 8.05 -8.76
CA MET A 1 3.06 7.12 -8.46
C MET A 1 3.28 6.11 -9.57
N LYS A 2 2.28 5.37 -10.06
CA LYS A 2 2.43 4.54 -11.28
C LYS A 2 3.06 5.30 -12.45
N ALA A 3 2.56 6.48 -12.79
CA ALA A 3 3.16 7.28 -13.87
C ALA A 3 4.56 7.87 -13.61
N CYS A 4 5.06 7.86 -12.36
CA CYS A 4 6.37 8.45 -12.04
C CYS A 4 7.45 7.39 -11.81
N LEU A 5 7.06 6.24 -11.24
CA LEU A 5 7.97 5.19 -10.78
C LEU A 5 7.56 3.80 -11.29
N ASP A 6 6.50 3.73 -12.10
CA ASP A 6 5.93 2.49 -12.65
C ASP A 6 5.65 1.41 -11.59
N LEU A 7 5.11 1.83 -10.45
CA LEU A 7 4.80 0.92 -9.35
C LEU A 7 3.73 -0.10 -9.75
N ASP A 8 4.02 -1.38 -9.50
CA ASP A 8 3.09 -2.49 -9.68
C ASP A 8 2.05 -2.59 -8.55
N VAL A 9 2.42 -2.20 -7.32
CA VAL A 9 1.55 -2.33 -6.14
C VAL A 9 1.87 -1.27 -5.08
N ILE A 10 0.85 -0.84 -4.35
CA ILE A 10 1.00 0.01 -3.16
C ILE A 10 0.44 -0.74 -1.96
N VAL A 11 1.27 -0.88 -0.92
CA VAL A 11 0.83 -1.43 0.37
C VAL A 11 0.48 -0.27 1.30
N LEU A 12 -0.73 -0.29 1.85
CA LEU A 12 -1.28 0.77 2.69
C LEU A 12 -1.41 0.27 4.13
N GLY A 13 -0.68 0.90 5.05
CA GLY A 13 -0.70 0.60 6.48
C GLY A 13 -1.20 1.78 7.31
N GLY A 14 -0.87 1.75 8.61
CA GLY A 14 -1.26 2.79 9.58
C GLY A 14 -2.73 2.70 10.02
N GLY A 15 -3.04 3.33 11.16
CA GLY A 15 -4.38 3.22 11.77
C GLY A 15 -5.52 3.73 10.88
N ILE A 16 -5.31 4.79 10.10
CA ILE A 16 -6.31 5.31 9.15
C ILE A 16 -6.42 4.38 7.93
N GLY A 17 -5.29 3.90 7.42
CA GLY A 17 -5.27 3.08 6.22
C GLY A 17 -5.95 1.71 6.39
N LEU A 18 -5.88 1.18 7.61
CA LEU A 18 -6.50 -0.09 8.01
C LEU A 18 -7.91 0.09 8.58
N ALA A 19 -8.41 1.32 8.69
CA ALA A 19 -9.77 1.58 9.17
C ALA A 19 -10.82 0.97 8.22
N THR A 20 -11.89 0.42 8.81
CA THR A 20 -12.98 -0.23 8.08
C THR A 20 -13.51 0.66 6.96
N GLY A 21 -13.47 0.15 5.72
CA GLY A 21 -13.98 0.83 4.53
C GLY A 21 -13.02 1.84 3.88
N TYR A 22 -11.92 2.23 4.54
CA TYR A 22 -10.97 3.19 3.97
C TYR A 22 -10.28 2.64 2.71
N LEU A 23 -9.74 1.41 2.79
CA LEU A 23 -9.10 0.76 1.66
C LEU A 23 -10.04 0.56 0.46
N THR A 24 -11.32 0.24 0.73
CA THR A 24 -12.36 0.13 -0.30
C THR A 24 -12.57 1.46 -1.00
N ARG A 25 -12.69 2.55 -0.23
CA ARG A 25 -12.87 3.91 -0.76
C ARG A 25 -11.67 4.35 -1.62
N VAL A 26 -10.46 4.07 -1.17
CA VAL A 26 -9.23 4.34 -1.95
C VAL A 26 -9.23 3.58 -3.27
N ASN A 27 -9.51 2.28 -3.24
CA ASN A 27 -9.55 1.46 -4.45
C ASN A 27 -10.66 1.90 -5.43
N GLN A 28 -11.82 2.33 -4.94
CA GLN A 28 -12.88 2.91 -5.78
C GLN A 28 -12.41 4.21 -6.45
N ALA A 29 -11.78 5.11 -5.70
CA ALA A 29 -11.25 6.36 -6.24
C ALA A 29 -10.11 6.15 -7.25
N ILE A 30 -9.32 5.08 -7.12
CA ILE A 30 -8.27 4.75 -8.10
C ILE A 30 -8.89 4.24 -9.41
N LYS A 31 -9.95 3.44 -9.34
CA LYS A 31 -10.65 2.91 -10.52
C LYS A 31 -11.28 3.99 -11.40
N THR A 32 -11.55 5.18 -10.87
CA THR A 32 -12.06 6.31 -11.67
C THR A 32 -10.97 7.00 -12.49
N ARG A 33 -9.69 6.68 -12.27
CA ARG A 33 -8.57 7.26 -13.01
C ARG A 33 -8.32 6.52 -14.34
N PRO A 34 -7.65 7.16 -15.30
CA PRO A 34 -7.21 6.46 -16.52
C PRO A 34 -6.32 5.26 -16.20
N ALA A 35 -6.36 4.22 -17.04
CA ALA A 35 -5.66 2.95 -16.80
C ALA A 35 -4.15 3.10 -16.50
N ALA A 36 -3.50 4.09 -17.12
CA ALA A 36 -2.09 4.41 -16.85
C ALA A 36 -1.80 4.84 -15.39
N PHE A 37 -2.81 5.27 -14.64
CA PHE A 37 -2.70 5.68 -13.24
C PHE A 37 -3.34 4.69 -12.26
N GLN A 38 -3.95 3.61 -12.75
CA GLN A 38 -4.53 2.58 -11.91
C GLN A 38 -3.45 1.64 -11.40
N VAL A 39 -3.28 1.59 -10.08
CA VAL A 39 -2.35 0.70 -9.38
C VAL A 39 -3.11 0.01 -8.23
N PRO A 40 -2.95 -1.30 -8.03
CA PRO A 40 -3.60 -1.99 -6.93
C PRO A 40 -3.09 -1.47 -5.58
N VAL A 41 -4.03 -1.24 -4.66
CA VAL A 41 -3.73 -0.88 -3.27
C VAL A 41 -4.21 -1.98 -2.33
N VAL A 42 -3.29 -2.51 -1.53
CA VAL A 42 -3.54 -3.64 -0.62
C VAL A 42 -3.24 -3.25 0.83
N ALA A 43 -3.86 -3.93 1.79
CA ALA A 43 -3.57 -3.72 3.21
C ALA A 43 -2.20 -4.27 3.61
N ALA A 44 -1.48 -3.53 4.46
CA ALA A 44 -0.29 -4.05 5.13
C ALA A 44 -0.62 -5.23 6.04
N LYS A 45 0.23 -6.27 6.04
CA LYS A 45 0.07 -7.49 6.87
C LYS A 45 1.05 -7.62 8.03
N GLY A 46 2.08 -6.77 8.08
CA GLY A 46 3.11 -6.86 9.13
C GLY A 46 2.69 -6.30 10.49
N ASP A 47 1.53 -5.62 10.56
CA ASP A 47 0.96 -5.02 11.78
C ASP A 47 2.01 -4.25 12.62
N TYR A 48 1.95 -4.31 13.95
CA TYR A 48 2.87 -3.63 14.87
C TYR A 48 4.36 -3.98 14.65
N ASP A 49 4.66 -5.24 14.35
CA ASP A 49 6.04 -5.71 14.24
C ASP A 49 6.68 -5.49 12.85
N ALA A 50 5.92 -4.91 11.90
CA ALA A 50 6.39 -4.66 10.54
C ALA A 50 7.73 -3.91 10.51
N CYS A 51 7.91 -2.93 11.40
CA CYS A 51 9.13 -2.13 11.48
C CYS A 51 10.32 -2.95 12.01
N LEU A 52 10.11 -3.71 13.09
CA LEU A 52 11.16 -4.53 13.71
C LEU A 52 11.62 -5.65 12.77
N LEU A 53 10.67 -6.34 12.14
CA LEU A 53 10.94 -7.40 11.17
C LEU A 53 11.62 -6.85 9.91
N GLY A 54 11.15 -5.70 9.41
CA GLY A 54 11.76 -5.03 8.26
C GLY A 54 13.21 -4.61 8.53
N ALA A 55 13.46 -4.00 9.70
CA ALA A 55 14.81 -3.63 10.10
C ALA A 55 15.72 -4.86 10.24
N ALA A 56 15.27 -5.90 10.94
CA ALA A 56 16.03 -7.14 11.10
C ALA A 56 16.34 -7.82 9.76
N PHE A 57 15.41 -7.78 8.80
CA PHE A 57 15.63 -8.29 7.45
C PHE A 57 16.69 -7.48 6.71
N GLN A 58 16.60 -6.15 6.76
CA GLN A 58 17.52 -5.26 6.05
C GLN A 58 18.96 -5.35 6.58
N PHE A 59 19.17 -5.64 7.86
CA PHE A 59 20.52 -5.85 8.41
C PHE A 59 21.13 -7.23 8.08
N ARG A 60 20.35 -8.15 7.50
CA ARG A 60 20.84 -9.47 7.07
C ARG A 60 21.32 -9.51 5.61
N GLU A 61 20.97 -8.50 4.81
CA GLU A 61 21.47 -8.29 3.44
C GLU A 61 22.71 -7.39 3.46
#